data_AF-A0A813JZV5-F1
#
_entry.id   AF-A0A813JZV5-F1
#
_cell.length_a   1.000
_cell.length_b   1.000
_cell.length_c   1.000
_cell.angle_alpha   90.00
_cell.angle_beta   90.00
_cell.angle_gamma   90.00
#
_symmetry.space_group_name_H-M   'P 1'
#
loop_
_entity.id
_entity.type
_entity.pdbx_description
1 polymer ?
#
loop_
_entity_poly.entity_id
_entity_poly.type
_entity_poly.pdbx_seq_one_letter_code
_entity_poly.pdbx_strand_id
1 'polypeptide(L)'
;MVLAGHSFGATTVVRYIQLYNATTTLRGAMLLDLWEEPLDNVTGMDVPFALLLSEEYATGSRVPGLCKLLSVNAGQSIEAVFFNGTAHEWVSESELFAPRFVLESLEVTGSGDYPVYIDATNRVLSLAFQVLLDPELKESLRERVDAVDPQIVTPFACPLPGLEL
;
A
#
# COMPACT_ATOMS: atom_id res chain seq x y z
N MET A 1 -14.46 -6.70 10.17
CA MET A 1 -14.48 -5.68 9.09
C MET A 1 -13.05 -5.39 8.65
N VAL A 2 -12.80 -5.12 7.37
CA VAL A 2 -11.49 -4.64 6.90
C VAL A 2 -11.66 -3.17 6.56
N LEU A 3 -10.74 -2.32 7.02
CA LEU A 3 -10.69 -0.92 6.62
C LEU A 3 -9.75 -0.76 5.42
N ALA A 4 -10.09 0.13 4.50
CA ALA A 4 -9.22 0.48 3.39
C ALA A 4 -9.23 1.99 3.23
N GLY A 5 -8.08 2.55 2.87
CA GLY A 5 -7.95 3.96 2.59
C GLY A 5 -6.82 4.21 1.61
N HIS A 6 -6.99 5.24 0.79
CA HIS A 6 -5.98 5.76 -0.11
C HIS A 6 -5.54 7.16 0.34
N SER A 7 -4.27 7.50 0.21
CA SER A 7 -3.75 8.83 0.55
C SER A 7 -4.11 9.23 1.99
N PHE A 8 -4.74 10.39 2.16
CA PHE A 8 -5.27 10.86 3.44
C PHE A 8 -6.31 9.91 4.08
N GLY A 9 -7.03 9.14 3.27
CA GLY A 9 -7.92 8.07 3.74
C GLY A 9 -7.14 6.98 4.46
N ALA A 10 -5.97 6.57 3.96
CA ALA A 10 -5.10 5.60 4.64
C ALA A 10 -4.60 6.15 5.98
N THR A 11 -4.25 7.44 6.02
CA THR A 11 -3.88 8.17 7.24
C THR A 11 -4.99 8.10 8.28
N THR A 12 -6.23 8.33 7.84
CA THR A 12 -7.42 8.25 8.68
C THR A 12 -7.63 6.84 9.25
N VAL A 13 -7.41 5.80 8.43
CA VAL A 13 -7.49 4.41 8.88
C VAL A 13 -6.46 4.12 9.97
N VAL A 14 -5.19 4.49 9.76
CA VAL A 14 -4.12 4.31 10.76
C VAL A 14 -4.47 5.05 12.05
N ARG A 15 -4.91 6.32 11.95
CA ARG A 15 -5.28 7.12 13.11
C ARG A 15 -6.46 6.53 13.88
N TYR A 16 -7.48 6.03 13.17
CA TYR A 16 -8.63 5.36 13.78
C TYR A 16 -8.20 4.14 14.58
N ILE A 17 -7.37 3.28 13.98
CA ILE A 17 -6.85 2.07 14.63
C ILE A 17 -6.09 2.44 15.92
N GLN A 18 -5.19 3.41 15.84
CA GLN A 18 -4.38 3.87 16.99
C GLN A 18 -5.22 4.46 18.13
N LEU A 19 -6.30 5.18 17.83
CA LEU A 19 -7.12 5.84 18.85
C LEU A 19 -8.12 4.90 19.53
N TYR A 20 -8.70 3.97 18.77
CA TYR A 20 -9.88 3.23 19.22
C TYR A 20 -9.60 1.78 19.62
N ASN A 21 -8.33 1.33 19.60
CA ASN A 21 -7.91 -0.03 20.00
C ASN A 21 -8.87 -1.08 19.44
N ALA A 22 -9.02 -1.05 18.12
CA ALA A 22 -10.16 -1.61 17.39
C ALA A 22 -10.11 -3.14 17.22
N THR A 23 -9.21 -3.81 17.96
CA THR A 23 -8.96 -5.26 17.97
C THR A 23 -10.20 -6.17 17.97
N THR A 24 -11.30 -5.78 18.61
CA THR A 24 -12.44 -6.71 18.78
C THR A 24 -13.36 -6.82 17.56
N THR A 25 -13.27 -5.90 16.58
CA THR A 25 -14.18 -5.89 15.41
C THR A 25 -13.47 -5.78 14.06
N LEU A 26 -12.24 -5.25 14.05
CA LEU A 26 -11.44 -5.14 12.85
C LEU A 26 -10.63 -6.41 12.60
N ARG A 27 -10.65 -6.86 11.35
CA ARG A 27 -9.84 -7.96 10.85
C ARG A 27 -8.50 -7.47 10.31
N GLY A 28 -8.41 -6.20 9.92
CA GLY A 28 -7.18 -5.56 9.49
C GLY A 28 -7.43 -4.34 8.60
N ALA A 29 -6.35 -3.89 7.95
CA ALA A 29 -6.36 -2.71 7.08
C ALA A 29 -5.63 -2.91 5.75
N MET A 30 -6.08 -2.20 4.73
CA MET A 30 -5.33 -2.01 3.47
C MET A 30 -5.00 -0.54 3.34
N LEU A 31 -3.71 -0.22 3.28
CA LEU A 31 -3.19 1.14 3.23
C LEU A 31 -2.62 1.35 1.82
N LEU A 32 -3.29 2.17 1.02
CA LEU A 32 -2.88 2.47 -0.36
C LEU A 32 -2.25 3.86 -0.39
N ASP A 33 -0.98 3.99 -0.76
CA ASP A 33 -0.21 5.25 -0.69
C ASP A 33 -0.47 6.04 0.58
N LEU A 34 -0.08 5.44 1.72
CA LEU A 34 -0.23 6.11 2.99
C LEU A 34 0.51 7.45 2.97
N TRP A 35 -0.23 8.54 3.09
CA TRP A 35 0.36 9.85 3.39
C TRP A 35 0.60 9.95 4.89
N GLU A 36 1.83 9.73 5.31
CA GLU A 36 2.19 9.56 6.71
C GLU A 36 2.43 10.86 7.47
N GLU A 37 2.69 11.97 6.78
CA GLU A 37 2.96 13.28 7.40
C GLU A 37 1.90 13.73 8.41
N PRO A 38 0.58 13.58 8.17
CA PRO A 38 -0.42 13.99 9.14
C PRO A 38 -0.50 13.06 10.36
N LEU A 39 0.21 11.92 10.36
CA LEU A 39 0.40 11.12 11.57
C LEU A 39 1.51 11.76 12.40
N ASP A 40 1.15 12.74 13.25
CA ASP A 40 2.08 13.44 14.16
C ASP A 40 3.12 12.50 14.81
N ASN A 41 2.68 11.29 15.15
CA ASN A 41 3.55 10.18 15.52
C ASN A 41 3.00 8.85 14.98
N VAL A 42 3.87 8.06 14.36
CA VAL A 42 3.56 6.67 14.01
C VAL A 42 3.74 5.78 15.24
N THR A 43 2.63 5.35 15.84
CA THR A 43 2.60 4.38 16.94
C THR A 43 2.24 2.99 16.44
N GLY A 44 2.32 2.00 17.35
CA GLY A 44 1.87 0.64 17.07
C GLY A 44 0.40 0.58 16.67
N MET A 45 0.11 -0.27 15.70
CA MET A 45 -1.20 -0.76 15.30
C MET A 45 -1.40 -2.15 15.91
N ASP A 46 -2.64 -2.44 16.29
CA ASP A 46 -3.06 -3.67 16.98
C ASP A 46 -3.74 -4.68 16.03
N VAL A 47 -3.83 -4.34 14.74
CA VAL A 47 -4.43 -5.16 13.68
C VAL A 47 -3.48 -5.36 12.52
N PRO A 48 -3.57 -6.49 11.79
CA PRO A 48 -2.73 -6.73 10.63
C PRO A 48 -3.06 -5.76 9.49
N PHE A 49 -2.06 -5.43 8.66
CA PHE A 49 -2.26 -4.55 7.52
C PHE A 49 -1.41 -4.92 6.31
N ALA A 50 -1.93 -4.62 5.12
CA ALA A 50 -1.16 -4.59 3.89
C ALA A 50 -0.86 -3.15 3.48
N LEU A 51 0.38 -2.88 3.07
CA LEU A 51 0.82 -1.60 2.52
C LEU A 51 1.04 -1.76 1.01
N LEU A 52 0.30 -1.00 0.22
CA LEU A 52 0.37 -1.01 -1.23
C LEU A 52 0.73 0.39 -1.68
N LEU A 53 1.79 0.53 -2.45
CA LEU A 53 2.32 1.83 -2.83
C LEU A 53 2.34 2.00 -4.36
N SER A 54 2.28 3.24 -4.80
CA SER A 54 2.74 3.62 -6.12
C SER A 54 4.26 3.54 -6.17
N GLU A 55 4.84 3.38 -7.37
CA GLU A 55 6.27 3.62 -7.56
C GLU A 55 6.68 4.99 -7.03
N GLU A 56 5.92 6.05 -7.30
CA GLU A 56 6.20 7.41 -6.81
C GLU A 56 6.41 7.46 -5.29
N TYR A 57 5.53 6.82 -4.51
CA TYR A 57 5.66 6.79 -3.04
C TYR A 57 6.78 5.86 -2.57
N ALA A 58 6.99 4.75 -3.28
CA ALA A 58 7.99 3.75 -2.94
C ALA A 58 9.43 4.19 -3.25
N THR A 59 9.62 5.14 -4.17
CA THR A 59 10.93 5.69 -4.54
C THR A 59 11.11 7.16 -4.17
N GLY A 60 10.06 7.82 -3.66
CA GLY A 60 10.04 9.25 -3.38
C GLY A 60 10.48 9.64 -1.97
N SER A 61 10.16 10.89 -1.61
CA SER A 61 10.52 11.48 -0.30
C SER A 61 9.76 10.88 0.89
N ARG A 62 8.73 10.06 0.64
CA ARG A 62 7.86 9.41 1.63
C ARG A 62 8.49 8.16 2.27
N VAL A 63 9.49 7.58 1.61
CA VAL A 63 10.14 6.32 2.03
C VAL A 63 10.57 6.30 3.50
N PRO A 64 11.22 7.34 4.07
CA PRO A 64 11.63 7.31 5.47
C PRO A 64 10.45 7.16 6.45
N GLY A 65 9.33 7.82 6.15
CA GLY A 65 8.13 7.77 6.97
C GLY A 65 7.40 6.42 6.87
N LEU A 66 7.29 5.88 5.65
CA LEU A 66 6.76 4.54 5.40
C LEU A 66 7.62 3.46 6.08
N CYS A 67 8.94 3.62 6.07
CA CYS A 67 9.85 2.70 6.74
C CYS A 67 9.77 2.76 8.26
N LYS A 68 9.57 3.95 8.82
CA LYS A 68 9.27 4.10 10.24
C LYS A 68 7.97 3.36 10.60
N LEU A 69 6.92 3.46 9.78
CA LEU A 69 5.68 2.71 9.99
C LEU A 69 5.92 1.20 10.00
N LEU A 70 6.60 0.66 8.97
CA LEU A 70 6.87 -0.77 8.89
C LEU A 70 7.74 -1.27 10.05
N SER A 71 8.74 -0.49 10.47
CA SER A 71 9.60 -0.83 11.61
C SER A 71 8.82 -0.90 12.93
N VAL A 72 7.99 0.12 13.22
CA VAL A 72 7.16 0.17 14.42
C VAL A 72 6.10 -0.95 14.42
N ASN A 73 5.65 -1.38 13.24
CA ASN A 73 4.57 -2.33 13.07
C ASN A 73 4.99 -3.65 12.40
N ALA A 74 6.25 -4.06 12.55
CA ALA A 74 6.82 -5.19 11.82
C ALA A 74 6.05 -6.50 12.02
N GLY A 75 5.50 -6.72 13.22
CA GLY A 75 4.68 -7.90 13.52
C GLY A 75 3.27 -7.89 12.90
N GLN A 76 2.78 -6.72 12.48
CA GLN A 76 1.43 -6.55 11.93
C GLN A 76 1.39 -6.39 10.41
N SER A 77 2.51 -6.00 9.79
CA SER A 77 2.58 -5.96 8.33
C SER A 77 2.45 -7.39 7.77
N ILE A 78 1.45 -7.62 6.93
CA ILE A 78 1.29 -8.89 6.21
C ILE A 78 1.96 -8.85 4.85
N GLU A 79 2.00 -7.68 4.21
CA GLU A 79 2.60 -7.46 2.91
C GLU A 79 2.91 -5.97 2.71
N ALA A 80 4.02 -5.67 2.02
CA ALA A 80 4.40 -4.35 1.57
C ALA A 80 4.94 -4.45 0.14
N VAL A 81 4.22 -3.88 -0.82
CA VAL A 81 4.60 -3.87 -2.25
C VAL A 81 4.36 -2.51 -2.86
N PHE A 82 4.99 -2.29 -4.01
CA PHE A 82 4.65 -1.20 -4.90
C PHE A 82 4.46 -1.65 -6.34
N PHE A 83 3.80 -0.80 -7.13
CA PHE A 83 3.48 -1.06 -8.53
C PHE A 83 4.36 -0.20 -9.44
N ASN A 84 5.15 -0.83 -10.32
CA ASN A 84 6.05 -0.12 -11.22
C ASN A 84 5.24 0.66 -12.27
N GLY A 85 5.68 1.88 -12.58
CA GLY A 85 5.07 2.79 -13.54
C GLY A 85 3.87 3.57 -13.01
N THR A 86 3.50 3.46 -11.74
CA THR A 86 2.32 4.14 -11.18
C THR A 86 2.68 5.41 -10.41
N ALA A 87 1.82 6.44 -10.49
CA ALA A 87 1.87 7.65 -9.66
C ALA A 87 0.76 7.66 -8.62
N HIS A 88 0.70 8.68 -7.76
CA HIS A 88 -0.16 8.72 -6.57
C HIS A 88 -1.64 8.37 -6.78
N GLU A 89 -2.25 8.70 -7.93
CA GLU A 89 -3.67 8.48 -8.19
C GLU A 89 -3.96 7.18 -8.97
N TRP A 90 -3.02 6.23 -9.06
CA TRP A 90 -3.18 4.98 -9.83
C TRP A 90 -4.35 4.09 -9.40
N VAL A 91 -4.79 4.20 -8.15
CA VAL A 91 -5.96 3.47 -7.63
C VAL A 91 -7.26 4.28 -7.64
N SER A 92 -7.21 5.52 -8.15
CA SER A 92 -8.40 6.37 -8.28
C SER A 92 -9.19 6.06 -9.56
N GLU A 93 -10.41 6.58 -9.64
CA GLU A 93 -11.22 6.54 -10.86
C GLU A 93 -10.78 7.56 -11.93
N SER A 94 -9.61 8.19 -11.82
CA SER A 94 -9.15 9.26 -12.73
C SER A 94 -9.22 8.87 -14.22
N GLU A 95 -8.91 7.61 -14.54
CA GLU A 95 -8.98 7.04 -15.90
C GLU A 95 -10.40 7.03 -16.49
N LEU A 96 -11.45 7.19 -15.68
CA LEU A 96 -12.83 7.35 -16.15
C LEU A 96 -13.16 8.79 -16.54
N PHE A 97 -12.41 9.77 -16.03
CA PHE A 97 -12.74 11.19 -16.13
C PHE A 97 -11.88 11.98 -17.10
N ALA A 98 -10.70 11.46 -17.46
CA ALA A 98 -9.83 12.10 -18.44
C ALA A 98 -9.15 11.07 -19.35
N PRO A 99 -8.85 11.43 -20.62
CA PRO A 99 -8.05 10.59 -21.49
C PRO A 99 -6.66 10.36 -20.91
N ARG A 100 -6.17 9.13 -21.08
CA ARG A 100 -4.87 8.69 -20.56
C ARG A 100 -3.70 9.62 -20.89
N PHE A 101 -3.59 10.11 -22.13
CA PHE A 101 -2.48 11.02 -22.48
C PHE A 101 -2.45 12.31 -21.64
N VAL A 102 -3.61 12.77 -21.15
CA VAL A 102 -3.72 13.92 -20.25
C VAL A 102 -3.25 13.53 -18.85
N LEU A 103 -3.72 12.38 -18.34
CA LEU A 103 -3.35 11.87 -17.02
C LEU A 103 -1.84 11.58 -16.92
N GLU A 104 -1.26 10.98 -17.94
CA GLU A 104 0.18 10.74 -18.05
C GLU A 104 0.96 12.05 -18.09
N SER A 105 0.52 13.03 -18.90
CA SER A 105 1.20 14.33 -19.02
C SER A 105 1.17 15.15 -17.73
N LEU A 106 0.19 14.87 -16.86
CA LEU A 106 0.02 15.51 -15.55
C LEU A 106 0.54 14.63 -14.40
N GLU A 107 1.15 13.48 -14.71
CA GLU A 107 1.66 12.51 -13.73
C GLU A 107 0.60 12.06 -12.70
N VAL A 108 -0.68 12.00 -13.11
CA VAL A 108 -1.77 11.65 -12.19
C VAL A 108 -1.72 10.16 -11.85
N THR A 109 -1.73 9.28 -12.87
CA THR A 109 -1.77 7.82 -12.67
C THR A 109 -0.44 7.13 -12.93
N GLY A 110 0.54 7.84 -13.47
CA GLY A 110 1.87 7.34 -13.82
C GLY A 110 2.02 7.08 -15.32
N SER A 111 3.12 6.42 -15.70
CA SER A 111 3.47 6.13 -17.11
C SER A 111 3.26 4.67 -17.50
N GLY A 112 3.00 3.80 -16.53
CA GLY A 112 2.81 2.36 -16.72
C GLY A 112 1.52 2.03 -17.44
N ASP A 113 1.41 0.81 -17.98
CA ASP A 113 0.22 0.40 -18.72
C ASP A 113 -0.99 0.14 -17.79
N TYR A 114 -2.00 1.02 -17.80
CA TYR A 114 -3.17 0.98 -16.93
C TYR A 114 -3.85 -0.39 -16.84
N PRO A 115 -4.30 -1.03 -17.94
CA PRO A 115 -4.88 -2.38 -17.87
C PRO A 115 -3.98 -3.41 -17.17
N VAL A 116 -2.66 -3.29 -17.32
CA VAL A 116 -1.69 -4.21 -16.74
C VAL A 116 -1.54 -3.95 -15.24
N TYR A 117 -1.23 -2.71 -14.82
CA TYR A 117 -1.03 -2.44 -13.41
C TYR A 117 -2.31 -2.50 -12.60
N ILE A 118 -3.48 -2.20 -13.18
CA ILE A 118 -4.76 -2.28 -12.45
C ILE A 118 -5.19 -3.74 -12.24
N ASP A 119 -4.94 -4.63 -13.21
CA ASP A 119 -5.13 -6.08 -13.01
C ASP A 119 -4.21 -6.60 -11.91
N ALA A 120 -2.91 -6.26 -11.97
CA ALA A 120 -1.96 -6.63 -10.93
C ALA A 120 -2.37 -6.10 -9.54
N THR A 121 -2.78 -4.83 -9.46
CA THR A 121 -3.27 -4.18 -8.23
C THR A 121 -4.48 -4.93 -7.67
N ASN A 122 -5.49 -5.22 -8.50
CA ASN A 122 -6.69 -5.94 -8.08
C ASN A 122 -6.36 -7.35 -7.58
N ARG A 123 -5.44 -8.05 -8.24
CA ARG A 123 -4.99 -9.39 -7.82
C ARG A 123 -4.29 -9.33 -6.46
N VAL A 124 -3.34 -8.42 -6.27
CA VAL A 124 -2.64 -8.24 -4.98
C VAL A 124 -3.60 -7.83 -3.86
N LEU A 125 -4.52 -6.89 -4.12
CA LEU A 125 -5.55 -6.49 -3.16
C LEU A 125 -6.44 -7.67 -2.75
N SER A 126 -6.85 -8.50 -3.72
CA SER A 126 -7.65 -9.70 -3.43
C SER A 126 -6.89 -10.69 -2.54
N LEU A 127 -5.60 -10.91 -2.82
CA LEU A 127 -4.73 -11.77 -2.01
C LEU A 127 -4.58 -11.25 -0.57
N ALA A 128 -4.26 -9.96 -0.43
CA ALA A 128 -4.15 -9.31 0.87
C ALA A 128 -5.47 -9.38 1.65
N PHE A 129 -6.59 -9.07 1.00
CA PHE A 129 -7.92 -9.13 1.61
C PHE A 129 -8.27 -10.54 2.09
N GLN A 130 -7.97 -11.58 1.31
CA GLN A 130 -8.15 -12.97 1.72
C GLN A 130 -7.36 -13.30 2.99
N VAL A 131 -6.11 -12.87 3.08
CA VAL A 131 -5.27 -13.10 4.28
C VAL A 131 -5.77 -12.32 5.49
N LEU A 132 -6.31 -11.12 5.30
CA LEU A 132 -6.93 -10.36 6.40
C LEU A 132 -8.21 -11.05 6.92
N LEU A 133 -8.94 -11.77 6.06
CA LEU A 133 -10.11 -12.56 6.48
C LEU A 133 -9.73 -13.92 7.07
N ASP A 134 -8.69 -14.54 6.53
CA ASP A 134 -8.19 -15.87 6.90
C ASP A 134 -6.66 -15.86 7.05
N PRO A 135 -6.15 -15.65 8.29
CA PRO A 135 -4.72 -15.56 8.56
C PRO A 135 -3.92 -16.83 8.24
N GLU A 136 -4.55 -17.99 8.10
CA GLU A 136 -3.86 -19.24 7.74
C GLU A 136 -3.25 -19.15 6.33
N LEU A 137 -3.78 -18.29 5.48
CA LEU A 137 -3.28 -18.07 4.12
C LEU A 137 -1.96 -17.26 4.07
N LYS A 138 -1.52 -16.67 5.20
CA LYS A 138 -0.35 -15.78 5.26
C LYS A 138 0.94 -16.44 4.80
N GLU A 139 1.15 -17.72 5.11
CA GLU A 139 2.39 -18.44 4.76
C GLU A 139 2.65 -18.48 3.25
N SER A 140 1.59 -18.52 2.44
CA SER A 140 1.65 -18.55 0.97
C SER A 140 1.56 -17.17 0.30
N LEU A 141 1.35 -16.10 1.07
CA LEU A 141 1.00 -14.79 0.51
C LEU A 141 2.11 -14.25 -0.40
N ARG A 142 3.37 -14.26 0.08
CA ARG A 142 4.52 -13.74 -0.67
C ARG A 142 4.66 -14.42 -2.03
N GLU A 143 4.66 -15.74 -2.06
CA GLU A 143 4.77 -16.52 -3.30
C GLU A 143 3.66 -16.18 -4.30
N ARG A 144 2.42 -16.02 -3.81
CA ARG A 144 1.26 -15.68 -4.65
C ARG A 144 1.32 -14.26 -5.18
N VAL A 145 1.86 -13.32 -4.39
CA VAL A 145 2.08 -11.92 -4.79
C VAL A 145 3.18 -11.84 -5.85
N ASP A 146 4.31 -12.53 -5.63
CA ASP A 146 5.43 -12.59 -6.57
C ASP A 146 5.02 -13.23 -7.92
N ALA A 147 4.01 -14.11 -7.90
CA ALA A 147 3.44 -14.75 -9.10
C ALA A 147 2.39 -13.89 -9.85
N VAL A 148 2.05 -12.68 -9.37
CA VAL A 148 1.08 -11.81 -10.06
C VAL A 148 1.67 -11.31 -11.38
N ASP A 149 2.74 -10.52 -11.30
CA ASP A 149 3.57 -10.07 -12.40
C ASP A 149 4.84 -9.41 -11.80
N PRO A 150 6.03 -10.04 -11.89
CA PRO A 150 7.25 -9.50 -11.26
C PRO A 150 7.83 -8.27 -11.95
N GLN A 151 7.34 -7.91 -13.15
CA GLN A 151 7.72 -6.65 -13.81
C GLN A 151 6.89 -5.47 -13.31
N ILE A 152 5.74 -5.74 -12.70
CA ILE A 152 4.78 -4.74 -12.25
C ILE A 152 4.74 -4.66 -10.73
N VAL A 153 4.81 -5.79 -10.03
CA VAL A 153 4.71 -5.86 -8.57
C VAL A 153 6.10 -6.05 -7.99
N THR A 154 6.56 -5.07 -7.22
CA THR A 154 7.87 -5.10 -6.57
C THR A 154 7.71 -5.11 -5.06
N PRO A 155 8.42 -5.99 -4.31
CA PRO A 155 8.46 -5.91 -2.86
C PRO A 155 8.99 -4.55 -2.41
N PHE A 156 8.27 -3.89 -1.50
CA PHE A 156 8.75 -2.68 -0.86
C PHE A 156 9.65 -3.06 0.33
N ALA A 157 10.93 -2.72 0.23
CA ALA A 157 11.91 -2.96 1.27
C ALA A 157 12.51 -1.64 1.73
N CYS A 158 12.66 -1.48 3.03
CA CYS A 158 13.31 -0.31 3.59
C CYS A 158 14.81 -0.34 3.32
N PRO A 159 15.40 0.74 2.79
CA PRO A 159 16.84 0.82 2.65
C PRO A 159 17.49 0.65 4.02
N LEU A 160 18.59 -0.12 4.05
CA LEU A 160 19.36 -0.27 5.28
C LEU A 160 19.89 1.09 5.73
N PRO A 161 19.89 1.40 7.04
CA PRO A 161 20.44 2.65 7.54
C PRO A 161 21.88 2.86 7.05
N GLY A 162 22.13 3.94 6.30
CA GLY A 162 23.46 4.30 5.81
C GLY A 162 23.75 4.01 4.32
N LEU A 163 22.79 3.49 3.57
CA LEU A 163 22.81 3.52 2.10
C LEU A 163 22.02 4.74 1.62
N GLU A 164 22.73 5.85 1.36
CA GLU A 164 22.17 6.95 0.58
C GLU A 164 21.96 6.44 -0.86
N LEU A 165 20.74 6.55 -1.37
CA LEU A 165 20.38 6.31 -2.76
C LEU A 165 20.75 7.52 -3.63
#